data_AF-A0A381PVW9-F1
#
_entry.id   AF-A0A381PVW9-F1
#
_cell.length_a   1.000
_cell.length_b   1.000
_cell.length_c   1.000
_cell.angle_alpha   90.00
_cell.angle_beta   90.00
_cell.angle_gamma   90.00
#
_symmetry.space_group_name_H-M   'P 1'
#
loop_
_entity.id
_entity.type
_entity.pdbx_description
1 polymer ?
#
loop_
_entity_poly.entity_id
_entity_poly.type
_entity_poly.pdbx_seq_one_letter_code
_entity_poly.pdbx_strand_id
1 'polypeptide(L)'
;MKQIILLLTLLFTFNASAQYTILSAVQLNEGAEDQYLALEAFMGPVHDLAIEKGIQNSQAVWKITSESEAENAPHYIIFTSFDSKEQLDGHDKSWADGDWLALAIEAYKGKISARRVERIMNDLGSESKDRRNYHLKRVDRTIWSGGSLKPGDMLSITPTQAQNDDFEDYETKFFKPYVEKAIISGKHRFWGLSKVYERSESAYEGISHFFFNRNVKGGSIADVLPTDSFKFKKLQEGLNAASQHSNAIQLELVSRHN
;
A
#
# COMPACT_ATOMS: atom_id res chain seq x y z
N MET A 1 -41.04 -9.00 -33.95
CA MET A 1 -40.27 -9.93 -33.09
C MET A 1 -38.82 -9.50 -33.21
N LYS A 2 -38.37 -8.47 -32.49
CA LYS A 2 -38.01 -8.43 -31.07
C LYS A 2 -37.00 -9.52 -30.68
N GLN A 3 -35.75 -9.04 -30.52
CA GLN A 3 -34.71 -9.52 -29.62
C GLN A 3 -33.96 -10.79 -30.07
N ILE A 4 -32.70 -10.91 -29.60
CA ILE A 4 -31.67 -11.96 -29.87
C ILE A 4 -30.69 -11.46 -30.97
N ILE A 5 -29.43 -11.03 -30.74
CA ILE A 5 -28.50 -11.07 -29.61
C ILE A 5 -27.64 -9.79 -29.66
N LEU A 6 -27.84 -8.91 -28.68
CA LEU A 6 -26.87 -7.87 -28.31
C LEU A 6 -26.27 -8.33 -26.98
N LEU A 7 -25.24 -9.19 -27.02
CA LEU A 7 -24.57 -9.66 -25.79
C LEU A 7 -23.17 -10.18 -26.12
N LEU A 8 -22.25 -9.24 -26.38
CA LEU A 8 -20.80 -9.51 -26.35
C LEU A 8 -20.03 -8.27 -25.85
N THR A 9 -20.61 -7.57 -24.88
CA THR A 9 -19.98 -6.50 -24.10
C THR A 9 -20.09 -6.81 -22.62
N LEU A 10 -19.65 -8.00 -22.21
CA LEU A 10 -19.42 -8.29 -20.80
C LEU A 10 -18.06 -8.97 -20.64
N LEU A 11 -17.30 -8.43 -19.69
CA LEU A 11 -16.12 -9.02 -19.01
C LEU A 11 -14.74 -8.70 -19.58
N PHE A 12 -14.41 -7.41 -19.63
CA PHE A 12 -13.06 -6.96 -19.22
C PHE A 12 -13.17 -5.73 -18.31
N THR A 13 -13.96 -5.82 -17.23
CA THR A 13 -13.54 -5.16 -16.00
C THR A 13 -12.66 -6.14 -15.25
N PHE A 14 -11.46 -6.42 -15.79
CA PHE A 14 -10.39 -6.81 -14.90
C PHE A 14 -10.20 -5.60 -14.02
N ASN A 15 -10.65 -5.69 -12.77
CA ASN A 15 -10.07 -4.89 -11.72
C ASN A 15 -8.60 -5.29 -11.70
N ALA A 16 -7.79 -4.59 -12.49
CA ALA A 16 -6.35 -4.70 -12.49
C ALA A 16 -5.93 -4.25 -11.10
N SER A 17 -5.91 -5.23 -10.21
CA SER A 17 -5.39 -4.98 -8.91
C SER A 17 -3.90 -4.86 -9.07
N ALA A 18 -3.39 -3.65 -8.83
CA ALA A 18 -1.98 -3.31 -8.89
C ALA A 18 -1.10 -4.46 -8.37
N GLN A 19 -0.17 -4.89 -9.20
CA GLN A 19 0.76 -5.96 -8.89
C GLN A 19 2.02 -5.44 -8.20
N TYR A 20 2.31 -4.16 -8.39
CA TYR A 20 3.48 -3.47 -7.87
C TYR A 20 3.07 -2.26 -7.04
N THR A 21 3.81 -2.01 -5.97
CA THR A 21 3.56 -0.88 -5.06
C THR A 21 4.87 -0.29 -4.59
N ILE A 22 4.98 1.03 -4.55
CA ILE A 22 6.00 1.71 -3.76
C ILE A 22 5.38 2.03 -2.40
N LEU A 23 6.00 1.51 -1.33
CA LEU A 23 5.72 1.90 0.04
C LEU A 23 6.76 2.92 0.46
N SER A 24 6.35 4.18 0.65
CA SER A 24 7.22 5.23 1.22
C SER A 24 6.90 5.42 2.70
N ALA A 25 7.88 5.15 3.56
CA ALA A 25 7.83 5.47 4.98
C ALA A 25 8.47 6.84 5.23
N VAL A 26 7.64 7.85 5.53
CA VAL A 26 8.02 9.26 5.65
C VAL A 26 8.24 9.61 7.12
N GLN A 27 9.46 10.04 7.46
CA GLN A 27 9.76 10.66 8.74
C GLN A 27 9.77 12.17 8.55
N LEU A 28 8.91 12.88 9.30
CA LEU A 28 8.84 14.34 9.24
C LEU A 28 9.92 15.01 10.08
N ASN A 29 10.24 16.25 9.74
CA ASN A 29 10.91 17.17 10.63
C ASN A 29 10.00 17.53 11.82
N GLU A 30 10.60 17.88 12.96
CA GLU A 30 9.83 18.30 14.14
C GLU A 30 8.95 19.51 13.81
N GLY A 31 7.65 19.41 14.12
CA GLY A 31 6.67 20.47 13.87
C GLY A 31 6.25 20.65 12.39
N ALA A 32 6.69 19.79 11.48
CA ALA A 32 6.43 19.94 10.03
C ALA A 32 5.10 19.32 9.55
N GLU A 33 4.23 18.83 10.45
CA GLU A 33 3.00 18.13 10.07
C GLU A 33 2.04 18.99 9.22
N ASP A 34 1.81 20.25 9.61
CA ASP A 34 0.94 21.15 8.85
C ASP A 34 1.50 21.44 7.44
N GLN A 35 2.83 21.58 7.33
CA GLN A 35 3.50 21.77 6.04
C GLN A 35 3.35 20.52 5.17
N TYR A 36 3.54 19.33 5.75
CA TYR A 36 3.38 18.06 5.06
C TYR A 36 1.96 17.85 4.56
N LEU A 37 0.95 18.10 5.38
CA LEU A 37 -0.45 17.99 4.96
C LEU A 37 -0.82 19.00 3.86
N ALA A 38 -0.25 20.21 3.90
CA ALA A 38 -0.41 21.18 2.83
C ALA A 38 0.24 20.71 1.51
N LEU A 39 1.40 20.05 1.59
CA LEU A 39 2.06 19.44 0.44
C LEU A 39 1.20 18.30 -0.16
N GLU A 40 0.69 17.40 0.67
CA GLU A 40 -0.16 16.29 0.19
C GLU A 40 -1.46 16.82 -0.46
N ALA A 41 -2.05 17.88 0.10
CA ALA A 41 -3.19 18.56 -0.52
C ALA A 41 -2.85 19.21 -1.87
N PHE A 42 -1.63 19.73 -2.02
CA PHE A 42 -1.12 20.24 -3.30
C PHE A 42 -0.84 19.11 -4.30
N MET A 43 -0.31 17.98 -3.86
CA MET A 43 -0.01 16.86 -4.74
C MET A 43 -1.27 16.11 -5.20
N GLY A 44 -2.41 16.25 -4.50
CA GLY A 44 -3.66 15.58 -4.84
C GLY A 44 -4.09 15.72 -6.32
N PRO A 45 -4.31 16.95 -6.84
CA PRO A 45 -4.65 17.15 -8.25
C PRO A 45 -3.57 16.69 -9.23
N VAL A 46 -2.30 16.67 -8.81
CA VAL A 46 -1.18 16.16 -9.62
C VAL A 46 -1.28 14.63 -9.74
N HIS A 47 -1.59 13.95 -8.65
CA HIS A 47 -1.82 12.51 -8.64
C HIS A 47 -3.08 12.11 -9.42
N ASP A 48 -4.16 12.90 -9.34
CA ASP A 48 -5.37 12.68 -10.16
C ASP A 48 -5.00 12.71 -11.66
N LEU A 49 -4.23 13.71 -12.09
CA LEU A 49 -3.78 13.82 -13.48
C LEU A 49 -2.78 12.71 -13.85
N ALA A 50 -1.89 12.32 -12.95
CA ALA A 50 -0.97 11.21 -13.15
C ALA A 50 -1.71 9.88 -13.41
N ILE A 51 -2.80 9.66 -12.68
CA ILE A 51 -3.67 8.49 -12.84
C ILE A 51 -4.42 8.56 -14.18
N GLU A 52 -4.97 9.71 -14.54
CA GLU A 52 -5.63 9.92 -15.84
C GLU A 52 -4.68 9.63 -17.02
N LYS A 53 -3.41 10.02 -16.88
CA LYS A 53 -2.36 9.76 -17.88
C LYS A 53 -1.74 8.36 -17.81
N GLY A 54 -2.17 7.51 -16.88
CA GLY A 54 -1.67 6.14 -16.72
C GLY A 54 -0.25 6.04 -16.18
N ILE A 55 0.28 7.08 -15.54
CA ILE A 55 1.62 7.09 -14.92
C ILE A 55 1.64 6.22 -13.65
N GLN A 56 0.53 6.21 -12.92
CA GLN A 56 0.31 5.40 -11.72
C GLN A 56 -1.17 5.01 -11.64
N ASN A 57 -1.51 4.03 -10.79
CA ASN A 57 -2.90 3.59 -10.63
C ASN A 57 -3.58 4.20 -9.42
N SER A 58 -2.82 4.47 -8.36
CA SER A 58 -3.34 5.13 -7.17
C SER A 58 -2.24 5.72 -6.33
N GLN A 59 -2.60 6.72 -5.53
CA GLN A 59 -1.82 7.22 -4.40
C GLN A 59 -2.69 7.18 -3.15
N ALA A 60 -2.18 6.65 -2.04
CA ALA A 60 -2.87 6.71 -0.75
C ALA A 60 -1.90 7.12 0.36
N VAL A 61 -2.27 8.14 1.13
CA VAL A 61 -1.48 8.67 2.25
C VAL A 61 -2.11 8.21 3.56
N TRP A 62 -1.31 7.60 4.41
CA TRP A 62 -1.75 7.03 5.67
C TRP A 62 -0.95 7.63 6.82
N LYS A 63 -1.63 8.06 7.88
CA LYS A 63 -0.98 8.47 9.13
C LYS A 63 -0.75 7.25 9.99
N ILE A 64 0.43 7.15 10.60
CA ILE A 64 0.71 6.11 11.59
C ILE A 64 0.07 6.52 12.92
N THR A 65 -0.72 5.61 13.50
CA THR A 65 -1.43 5.84 14.78
C THR A 65 -0.93 4.94 15.90
N SER A 66 -0.11 3.93 15.60
CA SER A 66 0.57 3.13 16.62
C SER A 66 1.78 3.86 17.15
N GLU A 67 1.98 3.83 18.47
CA GLU A 67 3.18 4.36 19.11
C GLU A 67 4.43 3.56 18.71
N SER A 68 5.57 4.24 18.69
CA SER A 68 6.87 3.65 18.42
C SER A 68 7.94 4.38 19.22
N GLU A 69 8.76 3.62 19.93
CA GLU A 69 9.93 4.13 20.67
C GLU A 69 11.16 4.36 19.77
N ALA A 70 11.08 3.95 18.49
CA ALA A 70 12.18 4.14 17.55
C ALA A 70 12.33 5.62 17.18
N GLU A 71 13.52 6.19 17.40
CA GLU A 71 13.84 7.59 17.05
C GLU A 71 13.61 7.90 15.56
N ASN A 72 13.77 6.90 14.69
CA ASN A 72 13.53 7.00 13.26
C ASN A 72 12.15 6.45 12.84
N ALA A 73 11.16 6.44 13.74
CA ALA A 73 9.81 6.05 13.38
C ALA A 73 9.24 6.96 12.28
N PRO A 74 8.64 6.39 11.21
CA PRO A 74 7.89 7.18 10.25
C PRO A 74 6.65 7.76 10.92
N HIS A 75 6.16 8.89 10.39
CA HIS A 75 4.90 9.51 10.77
C HIS A 75 3.79 9.15 9.78
N TYR A 76 4.17 8.97 8.50
CA TYR A 76 3.26 8.66 7.41
C TYR A 76 3.77 7.50 6.56
N ILE A 77 2.84 6.74 6.00
CA ILE A 77 3.09 5.73 4.96
C ILE A 77 2.33 6.15 3.70
N ILE A 78 3.00 6.11 2.56
CA ILE A 78 2.38 6.34 1.26
C ILE A 78 2.42 5.04 0.47
N PHE A 79 1.30 4.69 -0.16
CA PHE A 79 1.23 3.61 -1.15
C PHE A 79 0.96 4.19 -2.53
N THR A 80 1.96 4.12 -3.41
CA THR A 80 1.78 4.36 -4.86
C THR A 80 1.66 3.01 -5.54
N SER A 81 0.62 2.79 -6.34
CA SER A 81 0.36 1.47 -6.94
C SER A 81 0.43 1.49 -8.46
N PHE A 82 0.83 0.35 -9.03
CA PHE A 82 1.11 0.16 -10.46
C PHE A 82 0.65 -1.23 -10.94
N ASP A 83 0.22 -1.32 -12.18
CA ASP A 83 -0.20 -2.59 -12.80
C ASP A 83 0.98 -3.46 -13.19
N SER A 84 2.12 -2.85 -13.54
CA SER A 84 3.30 -3.58 -14.00
C SER A 84 4.59 -2.95 -13.49
N LYS A 85 5.68 -3.72 -13.61
CA LYS A 85 7.02 -3.21 -13.28
C LYS A 85 7.41 -2.08 -14.22
N GLU A 86 7.07 -2.18 -15.50
CA GLU A 86 7.38 -1.17 -16.52
C GLU A 86 6.69 0.17 -16.20
N GLN A 87 5.47 0.15 -15.67
CA GLN A 87 4.78 1.36 -15.24
C GLN A 87 5.47 2.00 -14.03
N LEU A 88 5.89 1.19 -13.04
CA LEU A 88 6.66 1.66 -11.89
C LEU A 88 8.01 2.24 -12.30
N ASP A 89 8.77 1.52 -13.15
CA ASP A 89 10.07 1.98 -13.65
C ASP A 89 9.92 3.29 -14.45
N GLY A 90 8.84 3.41 -15.24
CA GLY A 90 8.48 4.64 -15.94
C GLY A 90 8.15 5.80 -14.99
N HIS A 91 7.43 5.52 -13.91
CA HIS A 91 7.17 6.50 -12.84
C HIS A 91 8.47 7.00 -12.21
N ASP A 92 9.37 6.10 -11.80
CA ASP A 92 10.63 6.51 -11.16
C ASP A 92 11.52 7.29 -12.11
N LYS A 93 11.56 6.86 -13.39
CA LYS A 93 12.26 7.61 -14.43
C LYS A 93 11.68 9.01 -14.62
N SER A 94 10.36 9.16 -14.63
CA SER A 94 9.71 10.47 -14.78
C SER A 94 10.03 11.44 -13.64
N TRP A 95 10.23 10.92 -12.42
CA TRP A 95 10.74 11.72 -11.29
C TRP A 95 12.20 12.12 -11.51
N ALA A 96 13.06 11.19 -11.92
CA ALA A 96 14.48 11.45 -12.16
C ALA A 96 14.72 12.44 -13.31
N ASP A 97 13.89 12.40 -14.35
CA ASP A 97 13.98 13.27 -15.52
C ASP A 97 13.33 14.66 -15.27
N GLY A 98 12.59 14.84 -14.16
CA GLY A 98 11.96 16.10 -13.78
C GLY A 98 10.58 16.36 -14.42
N ASP A 99 9.96 15.35 -15.02
CA ASP A 99 8.69 15.47 -15.75
C ASP A 99 7.51 15.87 -14.84
N TRP A 100 7.62 15.61 -13.54
CA TRP A 100 6.58 15.91 -12.55
C TRP A 100 6.33 17.42 -12.38
N LEU A 101 7.32 18.27 -12.66
CA LEU A 101 7.10 19.73 -12.65
C LEU A 101 6.13 20.13 -13.77
N ALA A 102 6.32 19.60 -14.98
CA ALA A 102 5.42 19.87 -16.10
C ALA A 102 4.01 19.34 -15.82
N LEU A 103 3.92 18.13 -15.24
CA LEU A 103 2.65 17.53 -14.82
C LEU A 103 1.93 18.39 -13.78
N ALA A 104 2.65 18.90 -12.77
CA ALA A 104 2.08 19.77 -11.75
C ALA A 104 1.60 21.11 -12.32
N ILE A 105 2.36 21.71 -13.26
CA ILE A 105 1.95 22.93 -13.96
C ILE A 105 0.67 22.70 -14.75
N GLU A 106 0.54 21.54 -15.40
CA GLU A 106 -0.67 21.15 -16.14
C GLU A 106 -1.88 20.99 -15.20
N ALA A 107 -1.73 20.24 -14.09
CA ALA A 107 -2.79 20.00 -13.11
C ALA A 107 -3.36 21.30 -12.49
N TYR A 108 -2.52 22.32 -12.37
CA TYR A 108 -2.85 23.63 -11.81
C TYR A 108 -3.08 24.74 -12.84
N LYS A 109 -3.10 24.41 -14.14
CA LYS A 109 -3.27 25.38 -15.21
C LYS A 109 -4.54 26.22 -15.00
N GLY A 110 -4.36 27.54 -14.94
CA GLY A 110 -5.45 28.50 -14.73
C GLY A 110 -5.94 28.63 -13.28
N LYS A 111 -5.43 27.83 -12.33
CA LYS A 111 -5.77 27.90 -10.90
C LYS A 111 -4.74 28.70 -10.10
N ILE A 112 -3.46 28.45 -10.33
CA ILE A 112 -2.33 29.21 -9.76
C ILE A 112 -1.25 29.46 -10.83
N SER A 113 -0.33 30.38 -10.57
CA SER A 113 0.75 30.68 -11.52
C SER A 113 1.76 29.54 -11.59
N ALA A 114 2.30 29.28 -12.78
CA ALA A 114 3.34 28.26 -12.99
C ALA A 114 4.57 28.49 -12.08
N ARG A 115 4.97 29.76 -11.87
CA ARG A 115 6.04 30.11 -10.91
C ARG A 115 5.74 29.68 -9.47
N ARG A 116 4.47 29.73 -9.06
CA ARG A 116 4.08 29.29 -7.71
C ARG A 116 4.15 27.77 -7.62
N VAL A 117 3.72 27.05 -8.65
CA VAL A 117 3.87 25.59 -8.77
C VAL A 117 5.33 25.19 -8.69
N GLU A 118 6.19 25.81 -9.51
CA GLU A 118 7.63 25.56 -9.55
C GLU A 118 8.28 25.73 -8.18
N ARG A 119 7.96 26.81 -7.47
CA ARG A 119 8.46 27.01 -6.10
C ARG A 119 8.05 25.87 -5.16
N ILE A 120 6.78 25.46 -5.17
CA ILE A 120 6.31 24.37 -4.31
C ILE A 120 7.01 23.05 -4.67
N MET A 121 7.14 22.75 -5.97
CA MET A 121 7.81 21.54 -6.45
C MET A 121 9.29 21.51 -6.09
N ASN A 122 9.99 22.66 -6.12
CA ASN A 122 11.39 22.76 -5.72
C ASN A 122 11.60 22.57 -4.21
N ASP A 123 10.58 22.86 -3.40
CA ASP A 123 10.60 22.69 -1.95
C ASP A 123 10.12 21.28 -1.52
N LEU A 124 9.75 20.40 -2.46
CA LEU A 124 9.20 19.07 -2.19
C LEU A 124 10.22 18.21 -1.42
N GLY A 125 9.79 17.65 -0.29
CA GLY A 125 10.62 16.82 0.59
C GLY A 125 11.28 17.60 1.73
N SER A 126 11.28 18.94 1.71
CA SER A 126 11.85 19.77 2.77
C SER A 126 11.16 19.61 4.13
N GLU A 127 9.92 19.13 4.13
CA GLU A 127 9.15 18.79 5.33
C GLU A 127 9.58 17.46 5.97
N SER A 128 10.34 16.64 5.25
CA SER A 128 10.76 15.30 5.66
C SER A 128 12.24 15.26 6.07
N LYS A 129 12.52 14.52 7.13
CA LYS A 129 13.89 14.19 7.58
C LYS A 129 14.46 13.02 6.77
N ASP A 130 13.61 12.03 6.49
CA ASP A 130 13.97 10.83 5.74
C ASP A 130 12.72 10.23 5.06
N ARG A 131 12.92 9.60 3.92
CA ARG A 131 11.88 8.90 3.16
C ARG A 131 12.42 7.57 2.67
N ARG A 132 11.98 6.51 3.33
CA ARG A 132 12.43 5.14 3.06
C ARG A 132 11.46 4.47 2.11
N ASN A 133 11.94 4.11 0.92
CA ASN A 133 11.12 3.50 -0.11
C ASN A 133 11.37 2.00 -0.17
N TYR A 134 10.29 1.24 -0.29
CA TYR A 134 10.31 -0.20 -0.55
C TYR A 134 9.50 -0.46 -1.81
N HIS A 135 10.12 -1.09 -2.81
CA HIS A 135 9.42 -1.53 -4.00
C HIS A 135 8.93 -2.95 -3.76
N LEU A 136 7.62 -3.10 -3.88
CA LEU A 136 6.90 -4.30 -3.49
C LEU A 136 6.31 -4.98 -4.71
N LYS A 137 6.46 -6.30 -4.79
CA LYS A 137 5.73 -7.15 -5.72
C LYS A 137 4.72 -7.97 -4.92
N ARG A 138 3.45 -7.92 -5.32
CA ARG A 138 2.42 -8.74 -4.68
C ARG A 138 2.74 -10.22 -4.85
N VAL A 139 2.71 -10.96 -3.75
CA VAL A 139 2.77 -12.43 -3.71
C VAL A 139 1.36 -12.97 -3.87
N ASP A 140 0.46 -12.63 -2.95
CA ASP A 140 -0.93 -13.07 -2.95
C ASP A 140 -1.80 -12.16 -2.09
N ARG A 141 -3.12 -12.28 -2.22
CA ARG A 141 -4.09 -11.57 -1.38
C ARG A 141 -5.44 -12.25 -1.39
N THR A 142 -6.24 -11.90 -0.40
CA THR A 142 -7.67 -12.22 -0.34
C THR A 142 -8.50 -11.20 -1.13
N ILE A 143 -9.81 -11.47 -1.25
CA ILE A 143 -10.75 -10.48 -1.75
C ILE A 143 -10.74 -9.22 -0.89
N TRP A 144 -11.02 -8.08 -1.50
CA TRP A 144 -11.21 -6.82 -0.79
C TRP A 144 -12.67 -6.69 -0.34
N SER A 145 -12.93 -6.83 0.97
CA SER A 145 -14.28 -6.67 1.54
C SER A 145 -14.47 -5.32 2.22
N GLY A 146 -15.72 -4.84 2.24
CA GLY A 146 -16.10 -3.59 2.93
C GLY A 146 -15.97 -2.32 2.09
N GLY A 147 -16.10 -2.42 0.76
CA GLY A 147 -16.17 -1.29 -0.16
C GLY A 147 -14.86 -0.49 -0.31
N SER A 148 -14.92 0.59 -1.09
CA SER A 148 -13.79 1.51 -1.29
C SER A 148 -13.36 2.16 0.01
N LEU A 149 -12.04 2.35 0.13
CA LEU A 149 -11.45 3.08 1.25
C LEU A 149 -11.90 4.55 1.27
N LYS A 150 -12.08 5.09 2.48
CA LYS A 150 -12.41 6.50 2.75
C LYS A 150 -11.49 7.03 3.86
N PRO A 151 -11.20 8.34 3.90
CA PRO A 151 -10.47 8.94 5.03
C PRO A 151 -11.04 8.49 6.39
N GLY A 152 -10.16 8.15 7.32
CA GLY A 152 -10.49 7.55 8.61
C GLY A 152 -10.62 6.01 8.62
N ASP A 153 -10.57 5.34 7.46
CA ASP A 153 -10.46 3.88 7.43
C ASP A 153 -9.10 3.42 8.00
N MET A 154 -9.12 2.31 8.73
CA MET A 154 -7.92 1.73 9.34
C MET A 154 -7.34 0.57 8.50
N LEU A 155 -6.01 0.52 8.44
CA LEU A 155 -5.22 -0.59 7.91
C LEU A 155 -4.11 -0.90 8.92
N SER A 156 -3.61 -2.13 8.92
CA SER A 156 -2.36 -2.45 9.61
C SER A 156 -1.36 -3.07 8.64
N ILE A 157 -0.10 -2.66 8.76
CA ILE A 157 1.02 -3.30 8.04
C ILE A 157 1.94 -4.03 9.01
N THR A 158 2.49 -5.16 8.57
CA THR A 158 3.43 -5.94 9.38
C THR A 158 4.69 -6.23 8.57
N PRO A 159 5.79 -5.51 8.85
CA PRO A 159 7.10 -5.84 8.29
C PRO A 159 7.52 -7.25 8.74
N THR A 160 8.05 -8.05 7.81
CA THR A 160 8.37 -9.46 8.06
C THR A 160 9.68 -9.86 7.39
N GLN A 161 10.45 -10.67 8.11
CA GLN A 161 11.62 -11.38 7.58
C GLN A 161 11.28 -12.85 7.36
N ALA A 162 11.33 -13.31 6.12
CA ALA A 162 11.26 -14.72 5.78
C ALA A 162 12.56 -15.41 6.23
N GLN A 163 12.43 -16.59 6.82
CA GLN A 163 13.54 -17.39 7.35
C GLN A 163 13.87 -18.59 6.46
N ASN A 164 12.97 -18.94 5.53
CA ASN A 164 13.17 -19.99 4.55
C ASN A 164 12.33 -19.73 3.28
N ASP A 165 12.58 -20.53 2.24
CA ASP A 165 11.93 -20.40 0.93
C ASP A 165 10.47 -20.87 0.93
N ASP A 166 10.05 -21.63 1.94
CA ASP A 166 8.68 -22.14 2.08
C ASP A 166 7.72 -21.10 2.68
N PHE A 167 8.22 -19.96 3.15
CA PHE A 167 7.42 -18.92 3.81
C PHE A 167 6.20 -18.47 3.00
N GLU A 168 6.41 -18.12 1.72
CA GLU A 168 5.32 -17.68 0.84
C GLU A 168 4.28 -18.80 0.67
N ASP A 169 4.70 -20.07 0.63
CA ASP A 169 3.80 -21.22 0.51
C ASP A 169 2.99 -21.46 1.79
N TYR A 170 3.62 -21.34 2.97
CA TYR A 170 2.90 -21.42 4.24
C TYR A 170 1.82 -20.34 4.35
N GLU A 171 2.13 -19.11 3.96
CA GLU A 171 1.18 -18.00 4.01
C GLU A 171 0.05 -18.17 2.99
N THR A 172 0.39 -18.47 1.73
CA THR A 172 -0.57 -18.45 0.62
C THR A 172 -1.41 -19.71 0.50
N LYS A 173 -0.82 -20.90 0.73
CA LYS A 173 -1.49 -22.19 0.56
C LYS A 173 -2.09 -22.70 1.87
N PHE A 174 -1.48 -22.38 3.02
CA PHE A 174 -1.95 -22.86 4.31
C PHE A 174 -2.73 -21.80 5.11
N PHE A 175 -2.19 -20.59 5.31
CA PHE A 175 -2.82 -19.60 6.20
C PHE A 175 -3.98 -18.83 5.52
N LYS A 176 -3.79 -18.35 4.29
CA LYS A 176 -4.78 -17.56 3.53
C LYS A 176 -6.18 -18.18 3.49
N PRO A 177 -6.38 -19.51 3.28
CA PRO A 177 -7.71 -20.11 3.33
C PRO A 177 -8.47 -19.90 4.64
N TYR A 178 -7.78 -19.79 5.78
CA TYR A 178 -8.43 -19.45 7.05
C TYR A 178 -8.78 -17.97 7.13
N VAL A 179 -7.94 -17.11 6.56
CA VAL A 179 -8.27 -15.68 6.43
C VAL A 179 -9.49 -15.46 5.55
N GLU A 180 -9.63 -16.20 4.45
CA GLU A 180 -10.83 -16.17 3.60
C GLU A 180 -12.09 -16.60 4.36
N LYS A 181 -12.01 -17.65 5.20
CA LYS A 181 -13.10 -18.04 6.09
C LYS A 181 -13.45 -16.96 7.11
N ALA A 182 -12.45 -16.27 7.66
CA ALA A 182 -12.65 -15.13 8.56
C ALA A 182 -13.36 -13.97 7.82
N ILE A 183 -13.04 -13.72 6.55
CA ILE A 183 -13.73 -12.70 5.74
C ILE A 183 -15.19 -13.10 5.49
N ILE A 184 -15.44 -14.35 5.09
CA ILE A 184 -16.81 -14.86 4.84
C ILE A 184 -17.67 -14.78 6.11
N SER A 185 -17.08 -15.04 7.27
CA SER A 185 -17.76 -14.94 8.58
C SER A 185 -17.84 -13.51 9.14
N GLY A 186 -17.38 -12.49 8.41
CA GLY A 186 -17.42 -11.09 8.82
C GLY A 186 -16.43 -10.72 9.93
N LYS A 187 -15.42 -11.57 10.19
CA LYS A 187 -14.38 -11.40 11.22
C LYS A 187 -13.13 -10.67 10.71
N HIS A 188 -12.96 -10.57 9.40
CA HIS A 188 -11.86 -9.85 8.74
C HIS A 188 -12.34 -9.18 7.45
N ARG A 189 -11.57 -8.24 6.88
CA ARG A 189 -11.95 -7.59 5.61
C ARG A 189 -10.95 -7.79 4.48
N PHE A 190 -9.67 -7.87 4.79
CA PHE A 190 -8.63 -8.00 3.77
C PHE A 190 -7.32 -8.46 4.38
N TRP A 191 -6.64 -9.33 3.67
CA TRP A 191 -5.25 -9.70 3.86
C TRP A 191 -4.52 -9.69 2.52
N GLY A 192 -3.30 -9.18 2.50
CA GLY A 192 -2.38 -9.25 1.38
C GLY A 192 -0.94 -9.44 1.83
N LEU A 193 -0.15 -10.10 0.99
CA LEU A 193 1.27 -10.33 1.17
C LEU A 193 2.02 -9.80 -0.04
N SER A 194 3.05 -8.99 0.21
CA SER A 194 3.96 -8.51 -0.82
C SER A 194 5.41 -8.72 -0.41
N LYS A 195 6.24 -8.99 -1.41
CA LYS A 195 7.69 -9.16 -1.28
C LYS A 195 8.41 -7.87 -1.63
N VAL A 196 9.39 -7.50 -0.83
CA VAL A 196 10.35 -6.43 -1.13
C VAL A 196 11.34 -6.97 -2.15
N TYR A 197 11.50 -6.30 -3.29
CA TYR A 197 12.53 -6.63 -4.28
C TYR A 197 13.57 -5.54 -4.46
N GLU A 198 13.29 -4.33 -4.00
CA GLU A 198 14.20 -3.19 -4.02
C GLU A 198 13.84 -2.25 -2.87
N ARG A 199 14.84 -1.51 -2.36
CA ARG A 199 14.67 -0.57 -1.26
C ARG A 199 15.66 0.58 -1.39
N SER A 200 15.33 1.75 -0.84
CA SER A 200 16.28 2.87 -0.72
C SER A 200 17.40 2.55 0.27
N GLU A 201 18.53 3.26 0.17
CA GLU A 201 19.69 3.03 1.05
C GLU A 201 19.39 3.21 2.54
N SER A 202 18.53 4.18 2.89
CA SER A 202 18.10 4.43 4.28
C SER A 202 17.08 3.42 4.82
N ALA A 203 16.55 2.53 3.96
CA ALA A 203 15.51 1.59 4.34
C ALA A 203 16.07 0.39 5.14
N TYR A 204 15.32 -0.08 6.15
CA TYR A 204 15.74 -1.22 6.97
C TYR A 204 15.97 -2.49 6.14
N GLU A 205 17.15 -3.09 6.28
CA GLU A 205 17.58 -4.21 5.43
C GLU A 205 16.89 -5.54 5.72
N GLY A 206 16.50 -5.77 6.97
CA GLY A 206 15.93 -7.05 7.43
C GLY A 206 14.50 -7.32 6.98
N ILE A 207 13.85 -6.36 6.30
CA ILE A 207 12.46 -6.52 5.86
C ILE A 207 12.45 -7.15 4.47
N SER A 208 11.92 -8.37 4.40
CA SER A 208 11.75 -9.12 3.15
C SER A 208 10.34 -9.02 2.58
N HIS A 209 9.34 -8.83 3.45
CA HIS A 209 7.92 -8.87 3.10
C HIS A 209 7.11 -7.90 3.96
N PHE A 210 5.95 -7.53 3.46
CA PHE A 210 4.93 -6.81 4.21
C PHE A 210 3.60 -7.55 4.14
N PHE A 211 2.96 -7.74 5.29
CA PHE A 211 1.52 -8.03 5.33
C PHE A 211 0.73 -6.74 5.36
N PHE A 212 -0.44 -6.78 4.73
CA PHE A 212 -1.45 -5.72 4.74
C PHE A 212 -2.75 -6.31 5.25
N ASN A 213 -3.30 -5.75 6.32
CA ASN A 213 -4.52 -6.25 6.94
C ASN A 213 -5.55 -5.15 7.14
N ARG A 214 -6.79 -5.41 6.75
CA ARG A 214 -7.96 -4.60 7.12
C ARG A 214 -8.80 -5.39 8.10
N ASN A 215 -8.70 -5.01 9.37
CA ASN A 215 -9.35 -5.72 10.48
C ASN A 215 -10.83 -5.31 10.63
N VAL A 216 -11.61 -6.15 11.31
CA VAL A 216 -12.95 -5.82 11.81
C VAL A 216 -12.87 -5.60 13.32
N LYS A 217 -13.48 -4.53 13.84
CA LYS A 217 -13.52 -4.28 15.29
C LYS A 217 -14.19 -5.47 16.00
N GLY A 218 -13.47 -6.10 16.94
CA GLY A 218 -13.94 -7.29 17.66
C GLY A 218 -13.96 -8.58 16.83
N GLY A 219 -13.46 -8.54 15.59
CA GLY A 219 -13.21 -9.72 14.76
C GLY A 219 -11.80 -10.25 14.94
N SER A 220 -11.63 -11.56 14.82
CA SER A 220 -10.32 -12.21 14.86
C SER A 220 -10.29 -13.38 13.89
N ILE A 221 -9.18 -13.53 13.16
CA ILE A 221 -8.93 -14.72 12.34
C ILE A 221 -8.80 -15.97 13.23
N ALA A 222 -8.36 -15.82 14.49
CA ALA A 222 -8.23 -16.94 15.42
C ALA A 222 -9.55 -17.67 15.68
N ASP A 223 -10.69 -16.97 15.56
CA ASP A 223 -12.04 -17.54 15.78
C ASP A 223 -12.37 -18.68 14.79
N VAL A 224 -11.69 -18.77 13.65
CA VAL A 224 -11.95 -19.78 12.60
C VAL A 224 -10.83 -20.82 12.47
N LEU A 225 -9.79 -20.73 13.30
CA LEU A 225 -8.66 -21.66 13.25
C LEU A 225 -9.01 -22.98 13.95
N PRO A 226 -8.79 -24.14 13.31
CA PRO A 226 -9.01 -25.45 13.92
C PRO A 226 -7.82 -25.83 14.81
N THR A 227 -7.59 -25.07 15.89
CA THR A 227 -6.41 -25.16 16.75
C THR A 227 -6.22 -26.54 17.39
N ASP A 228 -7.27 -27.36 17.50
CA ASP A 228 -7.19 -28.72 18.03
C ASP A 228 -6.74 -29.77 17.00
N SER A 229 -6.74 -29.45 15.71
CA SER A 229 -6.38 -30.39 14.64
C SER A 229 -4.89 -30.70 14.61
N PHE A 230 -4.52 -31.98 14.58
CA PHE A 230 -3.13 -32.42 14.44
C PHE A 230 -2.46 -31.83 13.18
N LYS A 231 -3.14 -31.87 12.04
CA LYS A 231 -2.63 -31.31 10.78
C LYS A 231 -2.39 -29.81 10.89
N PHE A 232 -3.30 -29.08 11.53
CA PHE A 232 -3.15 -27.65 11.74
C PHE A 232 -1.93 -27.35 12.62
N LYS A 233 -1.81 -28.03 13.77
CA LYS A 233 -0.67 -27.86 14.68
C LYS A 233 0.67 -28.08 13.97
N LYS A 234 0.79 -29.14 13.16
CA LYS A 234 2.02 -29.42 12.41
C LYS A 234 2.36 -28.40 11.32
N LEU A 235 1.37 -27.90 10.59
CA LEU A 235 1.61 -26.83 9.62
C LEU A 235 1.90 -25.48 10.30
N GLN A 236 1.30 -25.22 11.47
CA GLN A 236 1.55 -24.03 12.25
C GLN A 236 2.98 -23.99 12.82
N GLU A 237 3.53 -25.13 13.24
CA GLU A 237 4.94 -25.24 13.64
C GLU A 237 5.88 -24.77 12.50
N GLY A 238 5.61 -25.23 11.27
CA GLY A 238 6.36 -24.82 10.08
C GLY A 238 6.20 -23.34 9.74
N LEU A 239 4.96 -22.83 9.76
CA LEU A 239 4.66 -21.41 9.54
C LEU A 239 5.39 -20.52 10.55
N ASN A 240 5.36 -20.85 11.84
CA ASN A 240 6.04 -20.08 12.89
C ASN A 240 7.57 -20.07 12.72
N ALA A 241 8.14 -21.13 12.15
CA ALA A 241 9.57 -21.22 11.87
C ALA A 241 9.97 -20.52 10.55
N ALA A 242 9.00 -20.21 9.68
CA ALA A 242 9.25 -19.66 8.35
C ALA A 242 9.38 -18.13 8.33
N SER A 243 9.00 -17.43 9.40
CA SER A 243 9.07 -15.98 9.46
C SER A 243 9.31 -15.41 10.85
N GLN A 244 9.89 -14.21 10.86
CA GLN A 244 9.92 -13.34 12.02
C GLN A 244 9.15 -12.06 11.68
N HIS A 245 8.11 -11.79 12.45
CA HIS A 245 7.27 -10.60 12.26
C HIS A 245 7.67 -9.50 13.24
N SER A 246 7.75 -8.27 12.75
CA SER A 246 7.78 -7.08 13.61
C SER A 246 6.37 -6.81 14.17
N ASN A 247 6.28 -5.88 15.13
CA ASN A 247 4.98 -5.40 15.58
C ASN A 247 4.17 -4.80 14.42
N ALA A 248 2.85 -5.04 14.43
CA ALA A 248 1.95 -4.47 13.45
C ALA A 248 1.84 -2.95 13.64
N ILE A 249 2.05 -2.19 12.57
CA ILE A 249 1.94 -0.74 12.52
C ILE A 249 0.51 -0.40 12.13
N GLN A 250 -0.16 0.43 12.93
CA GLN A 250 -1.54 0.85 12.68
C GLN A 250 -1.55 2.13 11.87
N LEU A 251 -2.39 2.16 10.84
CA LEU A 251 -2.48 3.21 9.85
C LEU A 251 -3.92 3.71 9.75
N GLU A 252 -4.09 5.03 9.69
CA GLU A 252 -5.36 5.70 9.38
C GLU A 252 -5.26 6.40 8.03
N LEU A 253 -6.22 6.18 7.14
CA LEU A 253 -6.22 6.80 5.82
C LEU A 253 -6.49 8.30 5.92
N VAL A 254 -5.60 9.10 5.33
CA VAL A 254 -5.74 10.56 5.26
C VAL A 254 -6.33 10.98 3.92
N SER A 255 -5.74 10.51 2.81
CA SER A 255 -6.19 10.82 1.46
C SER A 255 -5.94 9.66 0.50
N ARG A 256 -6.74 9.59 -0.58
CA ARG A 256 -6.62 8.59 -1.63
C ARG A 256 -7.04 9.16 -2.98
N HIS A 257 -6.26 8.84 -4.00
CA HIS A 257 -6.48 9.13 -5.41
C HIS A 257 -6.39 7.81 -6.18
N ASN A 258 -7.41 7.44 -6.96
CA ASN A 258 -7.51 6.13 -7.61
C ASN A 258 -8.62 6.08 -8.67
#